data_AF-A0A3M9ZXF7-F1
#
_entry.id   AF-A0A3M9ZXF7-F1
#
_cell.length_a   1.000
_cell.length_b   1.000
_cell.length_c   1.000
_cell.angle_alpha   90.00
_cell.angle_beta   90.00
_cell.angle_gamma   90.00
#
_symmetry.space_group_name_H-M   'P 1'
#
loop_
_entity.id
_entity.type
_entity.pdbx_description
1 polymer ?
#
loop_
_entity_poly.entity_id
_entity_poly.type
_entity_poly.pdbx_seq_one_letter_code
_entity_poly.pdbx_strand_id
1 'polypeptide(L)'
;ANNIGVFDPQEESLVEYHVPSKNPFWADCDPGTGKSIEDCGLAQIFDIALDGSNIWFTEWVENNIGVVDTTVPLPFDVQLDSELVLVGEQTITYTIIPAAASGDQVTPVLSTTDSRMTVALAGPDTITLGSEPVTISATVSAAGVPSGTYKVLLGAQHPDIAISRYLTVTVP
;
A
#
# COMPACT_ATOMS: atom_id res chain seq x y z
N ALA A 1 -11.40 -4.60 -1.15
CA ALA A 1 -11.84 -3.21 -1.38
C ALA A 1 -11.06 -2.66 -2.55
N ASN A 2 -11.63 -1.74 -3.30
CA ASN A 2 -10.96 -1.15 -4.45
C ASN A 2 -10.05 0.00 -4.00
N ASN A 3 -8.95 0.18 -4.72
CA ASN A 3 -8.05 1.31 -4.57
C ASN A 3 -7.79 1.94 -5.95
N ILE A 4 -7.47 3.23 -5.96
CA ILE A 4 -6.93 3.93 -7.14
C ILE A 4 -5.44 4.13 -6.91
N GLY A 5 -4.62 3.45 -7.71
CA GLY A 5 -3.16 3.53 -7.65
C GLY A 5 -2.60 4.64 -8.56
N VAL A 6 -1.75 5.50 -8.00
CA VAL A 6 -0.92 6.47 -8.72
C VAL A 6 0.53 6.03 -8.57
N PHE A 7 1.12 5.58 -9.68
CA PHE A 7 2.50 5.12 -9.73
C PHE A 7 3.40 6.15 -10.42
N ASP A 8 4.46 6.57 -9.74
CA ASP A 8 5.54 7.36 -10.32
C ASP A 8 6.71 6.44 -10.72
N PRO A 9 6.97 6.25 -12.03
CA PRO A 9 8.04 5.37 -12.50
C PRO A 9 9.45 5.97 -12.33
N GLN A 10 9.59 7.28 -12.08
CA GLN A 10 10.90 7.90 -11.85
C GLN A 10 11.35 7.73 -10.40
N GLU A 11 10.42 7.96 -9.47
CA GLU A 11 10.65 7.82 -8.02
C GLU A 11 10.40 6.38 -7.53
N GLU A 12 9.89 5.52 -8.40
CA GLU A 12 9.40 4.17 -8.10
C GLU A 12 8.51 4.15 -6.85
N SER A 13 7.60 5.11 -6.79
CA SER A 13 6.66 5.28 -5.67
C SER A 13 5.24 4.97 -6.11
N LEU A 14 4.45 4.38 -5.20
CA LEU A 14 3.07 4.02 -5.41
C LEU A 14 2.22 4.55 -4.25
N VAL A 15 1.25 5.39 -4.61
CA VAL A 15 0.21 5.88 -3.71
C VAL A 15 -1.11 5.23 -4.10
N GLU A 16 -1.75 4.52 -3.18
CA GLU A 16 -3.04 3.89 -3.38
C GLU A 16 -4.10 4.56 -2.52
N TYR A 17 -5.06 5.24 -3.16
CA TYR A 17 -6.20 5.86 -2.49
C TYR A 17 -7.30 4.83 -2.30
N HIS A 18 -7.76 4.65 -1.06
CA HIS A 18 -8.82 3.72 -0.77
C HIS A 18 -10.16 4.23 -1.29
N VAL A 19 -10.87 3.41 -2.05
CA VAL A 19 -12.23 3.71 -2.49
C VAL A 19 -13.21 3.07 -1.52
N PRO A 20 -14.11 3.84 -0.88
CA PRO A 20 -15.08 3.35 0.11
C PRO A 20 -16.21 2.55 -0.58
N SER A 21 -15.82 1.40 -1.13
CA SER A 21 -16.59 0.56 -2.06
C SER A 21 -17.19 -0.67 -1.40
N LYS A 22 -16.95 -0.88 -0.10
CA LYS A 22 -17.48 -2.03 0.63
C LYS A 22 -18.96 -1.81 0.93
N ASN A 23 -19.81 -2.75 0.55
CA ASN A 23 -21.22 -2.70 0.85
C ASN A 23 -21.86 -4.10 0.85
N PRO A 24 -22.51 -4.49 1.97
CA PRO A 24 -22.99 -5.85 2.17
C PRO A 24 -24.15 -6.24 1.27
N PHE A 25 -24.79 -5.29 0.58
CA PHE A 25 -25.81 -5.57 -0.43
C PHE A 25 -25.24 -6.18 -1.72
N TRP A 26 -23.92 -6.13 -1.92
CA TRP A 26 -23.25 -6.62 -3.14
C TRP A 26 -22.54 -7.97 -2.98
N ALA A 27 -22.78 -8.71 -1.89
CA ALA A 27 -22.34 -10.09 -1.73
C ALA A 27 -23.20 -10.83 -0.69
N ASP A 28 -22.98 -12.15 -0.55
CA ASP A 28 -23.48 -12.88 0.60
C ASP A 28 -22.54 -12.64 1.79
N CYS A 29 -22.98 -11.77 2.71
CA CYS A 29 -22.17 -11.26 3.81
C CYS A 29 -22.52 -11.87 5.17
N ASP A 30 -23.36 -12.90 5.20
CA ASP A 30 -23.60 -13.69 6.40
C ASP A 30 -22.77 -14.99 6.33
N PRO A 31 -21.74 -15.16 7.18
CA PRO A 31 -20.94 -16.39 7.21
C PRO A 31 -21.67 -17.59 7.86
N GLY A 32 -23.02 -17.58 7.88
CA GLY A 32 -23.85 -18.61 8.50
C GLY A 32 -24.13 -18.39 9.99
N THR A 33 -24.00 -17.14 10.45
CA THR A 33 -24.20 -16.74 11.86
C THR A 33 -25.52 -16.01 12.10
N GLY A 34 -26.26 -15.69 11.04
CA GLY A 34 -27.48 -14.87 11.12
C GLY A 34 -27.18 -13.37 11.28
N LYS A 35 -25.93 -12.95 11.08
CA LYS A 35 -25.47 -11.57 11.19
C LYS A 35 -24.62 -11.22 9.98
N SER A 36 -25.02 -10.19 9.25
CA SER A 36 -24.25 -9.66 8.12
C SER A 36 -22.99 -8.94 8.63
N ILE A 37 -21.87 -9.18 7.96
CA ILE A 37 -20.65 -8.39 8.09
C ILE A 37 -20.88 -7.06 7.36
N GLU A 38 -20.70 -5.92 8.02
CA GLU A 38 -20.92 -4.59 7.42
C GLU A 38 -19.89 -4.28 6.33
N ASP A 39 -18.64 -4.69 6.53
CA ASP A 39 -17.49 -4.43 5.64
C ASP A 39 -17.28 -5.52 4.58
N CYS A 40 -18.38 -6.05 4.04
CA CYS A 40 -18.38 -7.12 3.06
C CYS A 40 -19.06 -6.67 1.76
N GLY A 41 -18.85 -7.41 0.66
CA GLY A 41 -19.33 -7.03 -0.67
C GLY A 41 -18.54 -5.86 -1.26
N LEU A 42 -18.59 -5.71 -2.58
CA LEU A 42 -17.80 -4.71 -3.30
C LEU A 42 -18.61 -4.09 -4.44
N ALA A 43 -18.89 -2.79 -4.32
CA ALA A 43 -19.24 -1.95 -5.46
C ALA A 43 -18.00 -1.80 -6.36
N GLN A 44 -18.11 -2.04 -7.66
CA GLN A 44 -16.94 -2.01 -8.55
C GLN A 44 -16.72 -0.61 -9.10
N ILE A 45 -15.46 -0.19 -9.28
CA ILE A 45 -15.18 1.02 -10.06
C ILE A 45 -15.55 0.74 -11.52
N PHE A 46 -16.40 1.58 -12.10
CA PHE A 46 -16.88 1.44 -13.48
C PHE A 46 -15.96 2.15 -14.48
N ASP A 47 -15.60 3.40 -14.17
CA ASP A 47 -14.77 4.22 -15.04
C ASP A 47 -13.92 5.21 -14.23
N ILE A 48 -12.79 5.62 -14.79
CA ILE A 48 -11.84 6.58 -14.21
C ILE A 48 -11.48 7.61 -15.27
N ALA A 49 -11.55 8.89 -14.91
CA ALA A 49 -11.18 10.00 -15.77
C ALA A 49 -10.26 10.99 -15.05
N LEU A 50 -9.36 11.62 -15.80
CA LEU A 50 -8.43 12.62 -15.27
C LEU A 50 -8.90 14.03 -15.66
N ASP A 51 -8.84 14.96 -14.70
CA ASP A 51 -9.05 16.39 -14.92
C ASP A 51 -8.03 17.19 -14.09
N GLY A 52 -6.90 17.53 -14.70
CA GLY A 52 -5.78 18.18 -14.02
C GLY A 52 -5.21 17.29 -12.90
N SER A 53 -5.28 17.77 -11.65
CA SER A 53 -4.88 17.05 -10.44
C SER A 53 -5.99 16.18 -9.84
N ASN A 54 -7.17 16.15 -10.45
CA ASN A 54 -8.29 15.36 -9.97
C ASN A 54 -8.39 14.04 -10.73
N ILE A 55 -8.62 12.96 -9.99
CA ILE A 55 -8.98 11.65 -10.53
C ILE A 55 -10.45 11.41 -10.20
N TRP A 56 -11.31 11.53 -11.21
CA TRP A 56 -12.72 11.24 -11.09
C TRP A 56 -12.98 9.76 -11.31
N PHE A 57 -13.89 9.18 -10.54
CA PHE A 57 -14.33 7.81 -10.75
C PHE A 57 -15.82 7.66 -10.49
N THR A 58 -16.40 6.61 -11.06
CA THR A 58 -17.79 6.21 -10.82
C THR A 58 -17.83 4.77 -10.34
N GLU A 59 -18.78 4.46 -9.45
CA GLU A 59 -18.99 3.09 -8.99
C GLU A 59 -20.18 2.46 -9.72
N TRP A 60 -19.98 1.25 -10.23
CA TRP A 60 -21.04 0.39 -10.69
C TRP A 60 -21.92 0.00 -9.49
N VAL A 61 -23.22 -0.04 -9.75
CA VAL A 61 -24.31 -0.46 -8.86
C VAL A 61 -24.69 0.48 -7.71
N GLU A 62 -23.76 1.20 -7.10
CA GLU A 62 -24.11 2.24 -6.12
C GLU A 62 -24.45 3.59 -6.73
N ASN A 63 -24.02 3.83 -7.97
CA ASN A 63 -24.22 5.09 -8.68
C ASN A 63 -23.58 6.28 -7.93
N ASN A 64 -22.48 6.02 -7.21
CA ASN A 64 -21.65 7.04 -6.60
C ASN A 64 -20.68 7.63 -7.63
N ILE A 65 -20.38 8.92 -7.46
CA ILE A 65 -19.32 9.62 -8.18
C ILE A 65 -18.33 10.10 -7.12
N GLY A 66 -17.06 9.74 -7.28
CA GLY A 66 -15.99 10.13 -6.39
C GLY A 66 -14.92 10.94 -7.11
N VAL A 67 -14.14 11.67 -6.33
CA VAL A 67 -12.98 12.41 -6.80
C VAL A 67 -11.83 12.26 -5.81
N VAL A 68 -10.64 12.00 -6.34
CA VAL A 68 -9.38 12.09 -5.60
C VAL A 68 -8.70 13.39 -6.01
N ASP A 69 -8.53 14.31 -5.06
CA ASP A 69 -7.75 15.54 -5.26
C ASP A 69 -6.29 15.29 -4.87
N THR A 70 -5.42 15.13 -5.86
CA THR A 70 -3.99 14.84 -5.65
C THR A 70 -3.18 16.05 -5.18
N THR A 71 -3.80 17.23 -5.05
CA THR A 71 -3.15 18.41 -4.45
C THR A 71 -3.16 18.39 -2.93
N VAL A 72 -4.01 17.54 -2.33
CA VAL A 72 -4.02 17.34 -0.88
C VAL A 72 -2.72 16.65 -0.47
N PRO A 73 -1.93 17.24 0.45
CA PRO A 73 -0.69 16.63 0.91
C PRO A 73 -0.91 15.24 1.52
N LEU A 74 0.02 14.33 1.22
CA LEU A 74 0.01 12.99 1.81
C LEU A 74 0.23 13.06 3.33
N PRO A 75 -0.41 12.18 4.12
CA PRO A 75 -0.29 12.19 5.58
C PRO A 75 1.08 11.76 6.10
N PHE A 76 1.86 11.04 5.27
CA PHE A 76 3.23 10.63 5.55
C PHE A 76 3.97 10.35 4.24
N ASP A 77 5.29 10.22 4.30
CA ASP A 77 6.13 9.70 3.22
C ASP A 77 6.86 8.42 3.68
N VAL A 78 7.36 7.65 2.73
CA VAL A 78 8.18 6.47 2.94
C VAL A 78 9.54 6.72 2.33
N GLN A 79 10.60 6.61 3.11
CA GLN A 79 11.97 6.74 2.67
C GLN A 79 12.69 5.39 2.77
N LEU A 80 13.37 4.98 1.70
CA LEU A 80 14.16 3.75 1.65
C LEU A 80 15.45 3.98 0.86
N ASP A 81 16.43 3.11 1.08
CA ASP A 81 17.61 3.04 0.22
C ASP A 81 17.21 2.56 -1.17
N SER A 82 17.75 3.17 -2.24
CA SER A 82 17.28 2.88 -3.60
C SER A 82 17.66 1.50 -4.12
N GLU A 83 18.75 0.90 -3.61
CA GLU A 83 19.31 -0.34 -4.13
C GLU A 83 19.84 -1.26 -3.02
N LEU A 84 19.64 -2.57 -3.21
CA LEU A 84 20.13 -3.65 -2.36
C LEU A 84 20.79 -4.73 -3.24
N VAL A 85 22.04 -5.09 -2.93
CA VAL A 85 22.64 -6.32 -3.47
C VAL A 85 22.45 -7.42 -2.45
N LEU A 86 21.70 -8.47 -2.82
CA LEU A 86 21.22 -9.49 -1.88
C LEU A 86 21.83 -10.86 -2.17
N VAL A 87 22.55 -11.40 -1.18
CA VAL A 87 23.07 -12.78 -1.20
C VAL A 87 22.40 -13.55 -0.06
N GLY A 88 21.43 -14.40 -0.40
CA GLY A 88 20.65 -15.13 0.60
C GLY A 88 19.62 -14.23 1.27
N GLU A 89 19.80 -13.92 2.55
CA GLU A 89 18.84 -13.18 3.37
C GLU A 89 19.50 -11.98 4.07
N GLN A 90 18.80 -10.85 4.09
CA GLN A 90 19.27 -9.62 4.72
C GLN A 90 18.13 -8.84 5.37
N THR A 91 18.37 -8.34 6.57
CA THR A 91 17.51 -7.34 7.20
C THR A 91 17.84 -5.95 6.65
N ILE A 92 16.82 -5.27 6.18
CA ILE A 92 16.84 -3.89 5.70
C ILE A 92 15.97 -3.02 6.60
N THR A 93 16.13 -1.71 6.44
CA THR A 93 15.29 -0.72 7.13
C THR A 93 14.74 0.28 6.14
N TYR A 94 13.54 0.76 6.41
CA TYR A 94 12.95 1.92 5.75
C TYR A 94 12.30 2.82 6.81
N THR A 95 12.04 4.07 6.47
CA THR A 95 11.55 5.08 7.41
C THR A 95 10.20 5.60 6.94
N ILE A 96 9.24 5.70 7.86
CA ILE A 96 7.99 6.40 7.65
C ILE A 96 8.15 7.81 8.24
N ILE A 97 7.85 8.83 7.46
CA ILE A 97 8.01 10.24 7.84
C ILE A 97 6.62 10.87 7.92
N PRO A 98 6.06 11.09 9.13
CA PRO A 98 4.77 11.76 9.29
C PRO A 98 4.81 13.19 8.74
N ALA A 99 3.77 13.62 8.03
CA ALA A 99 3.66 15.02 7.59
C ALA A 99 3.34 15.97 8.76
N ALA A 100 2.62 15.47 9.76
CA ALA A 100 2.31 16.15 11.01
C ALA A 100 2.03 15.12 12.11
N ALA A 101 2.04 15.55 13.37
CA ALA A 101 1.57 14.71 14.47
C ALA A 101 0.05 14.49 14.37
N SER A 102 -0.35 13.25 14.08
CA SER A 102 -1.77 12.89 13.94
C SER A 102 -2.25 11.89 15.00
N GLY A 103 -1.37 11.02 15.50
CA GLY A 103 -1.77 9.87 16.32
C GLY A 103 -2.42 8.76 15.51
N ASP A 104 -2.35 8.84 14.17
CA ASP A 104 -2.92 7.84 13.28
C ASP A 104 -2.20 6.50 13.44
N GLN A 105 -2.94 5.43 13.14
CA GLN A 105 -2.38 4.08 13.09
C GLN A 105 -2.15 3.69 11.63
N VAL A 106 -0.94 3.22 11.34
CA VAL A 106 -0.58 2.66 10.04
C VAL A 106 -0.06 1.25 10.19
N THR A 107 -0.27 0.44 9.16
CA THR A 107 0.21 -0.95 9.07
C THR A 107 1.25 -1.07 7.96
N PRO A 108 2.43 -1.67 8.22
CA PRO A 108 3.41 -1.94 7.18
C PRO A 108 2.83 -2.73 5.99
N VAL A 109 3.18 -2.33 4.78
CA VAL A 109 2.83 -3.04 3.55
C VAL A 109 4.11 -3.52 2.89
N LEU A 110 4.20 -4.82 2.63
CA LEU A 110 5.38 -5.47 2.09
C LEU A 110 4.96 -6.43 0.97
N SER A 111 5.63 -6.40 -0.17
CA SER A 111 5.36 -7.33 -1.28
C SER A 111 6.59 -7.55 -2.15
N THR A 112 6.65 -8.67 -2.87
CA THR A 112 7.71 -9.00 -3.82
C THR A 112 7.13 -9.19 -5.22
N THR A 113 7.89 -8.84 -6.25
CA THR A 113 7.46 -9.07 -7.65
C THR A 113 7.74 -10.48 -8.17
N ASP A 114 8.57 -11.26 -7.46
CA ASP A 114 8.88 -12.66 -7.79
C ASP A 114 8.45 -13.57 -6.64
N SER A 115 7.70 -14.62 -6.96
CA SER A 115 7.13 -15.55 -5.98
C SER A 115 8.16 -16.37 -5.19
N ARG A 116 9.42 -16.40 -5.63
CA ARG A 116 10.53 -17.07 -4.92
C ARG A 116 11.23 -16.15 -3.92
N MET A 117 11.07 -14.85 -4.08
CA MET A 117 11.59 -13.85 -3.15
C MET A 117 10.58 -13.63 -2.03
N THR A 118 11.06 -13.54 -0.80
CA THR A 118 10.21 -13.25 0.36
C THR A 118 10.62 -11.96 1.02
N VAL A 119 9.65 -11.28 1.60
CA VAL A 119 9.85 -10.13 2.48
C VAL A 119 8.96 -10.33 3.70
N ALA A 120 9.54 -10.16 4.89
CA ALA A 120 8.84 -10.35 6.15
C ALA A 120 9.12 -9.17 7.07
N LEU A 121 8.08 -8.70 7.76
CA LEU A 121 8.21 -7.64 8.76
C LEU A 121 9.03 -8.15 9.95
N ALA A 122 9.99 -7.33 10.39
CA ALA A 122 10.79 -7.55 11.59
C ALA A 122 10.48 -6.47 12.64
N GLY A 123 9.18 -6.25 12.90
CA GLY A 123 8.66 -5.17 13.74
C GLY A 123 7.17 -5.34 14.05
N PRO A 124 6.52 -4.33 14.64
CA PRO A 124 5.09 -4.39 14.97
C PRO A 124 4.21 -4.23 13.73
N ASP A 125 3.11 -4.97 13.67
CA ASP A 125 2.12 -4.91 12.57
C ASP A 125 1.30 -3.60 12.55
N THR A 126 1.42 -2.78 13.59
CA THR A 126 0.75 -1.48 13.70
C THR A 126 1.69 -0.48 14.35
N ILE A 127 1.76 0.72 13.75
CA ILE A 127 2.61 1.82 14.17
C ILE A 127 1.73 3.03 14.39
N THR A 128 1.90 3.71 15.53
CA THR A 128 1.25 4.99 15.78
C THR A 128 2.15 6.12 15.30
N LEU A 129 1.67 6.97 14.40
CA LEU A 129 2.41 8.11 13.86
C LEU A 129 2.36 9.31 14.83
N GLY A 130 3.53 9.70 15.32
CA GLY A 130 3.75 10.93 16.07
C GLY A 130 4.25 12.06 15.17
N SER A 131 5.07 12.98 15.72
CA SER A 131 5.79 13.98 14.92
C SER A 131 7.10 13.47 14.33
N GLU A 132 7.66 12.40 14.91
CA GLU A 132 9.00 11.93 14.58
C GLU A 132 8.97 10.80 13.53
N PRO A 133 9.99 10.73 12.65
CA PRO A 133 10.16 9.60 11.76
C PRO A 133 10.28 8.27 12.50
N VAL A 134 9.70 7.21 11.94
CA VAL A 134 9.71 5.86 12.51
C VAL A 134 10.45 4.91 11.57
N THR A 135 11.49 4.25 12.08
CA THR A 135 12.24 3.25 11.32
C THR A 135 11.63 1.87 11.49
N ILE A 136 11.37 1.21 10.36
CA ILE A 136 10.79 -0.13 10.27
C ILE A 136 11.83 -1.08 9.70
N SER A 137 11.95 -2.27 10.30
CA SER A 137 12.84 -3.33 9.85
C SER A 137 12.05 -4.39 9.09
N ALA A 138 12.60 -4.85 7.97
CA ALA A 138 12.07 -5.97 7.20
C ALA A 138 13.21 -6.90 6.78
N THR A 139 12.94 -8.20 6.68
CA THR A 139 13.90 -9.20 6.22
C THR A 139 13.52 -9.63 4.81
N VAL A 140 14.45 -9.46 3.86
CA VAL A 140 14.29 -9.88 2.46
C VAL A 140 15.15 -11.11 2.22
N SER A 141 14.56 -12.14 1.61
CA SER A 141 15.26 -13.37 1.25
C SER A 141 15.14 -13.66 -0.25
N ALA A 142 16.28 -13.90 -0.88
CA ALA A 142 16.41 -14.32 -2.28
C ALA A 142 16.81 -15.81 -2.41
N ALA A 143 16.53 -16.62 -1.39
CA ALA A 143 16.83 -18.04 -1.42
C ALA A 143 16.11 -18.75 -2.60
N GLY A 144 16.89 -19.26 -3.57
CA GLY A 144 16.33 -19.92 -4.76
C GLY A 144 15.85 -18.97 -5.86
N VAL A 145 16.11 -17.66 -5.72
CA VAL A 145 15.88 -16.66 -6.76
C VAL A 145 17.08 -16.67 -7.74
N PRO A 146 16.87 -16.76 -9.06
CA PRO A 146 17.95 -16.65 -10.05
C PRO A 146 18.62 -15.28 -10.02
N SER A 147 19.85 -15.20 -10.53
CA SER A 147 20.52 -13.92 -10.69
C SER A 147 19.72 -12.97 -11.59
N GLY A 148 19.67 -11.70 -11.22
CA GLY A 148 18.84 -10.71 -11.88
C GLY A 148 18.47 -9.54 -10.99
N THR A 149 17.65 -8.64 -11.55
CA THR A 149 17.14 -7.45 -10.88
C THR A 149 15.64 -7.62 -10.60
N TYR A 150 15.26 -7.37 -9.36
CA TYR A 150 13.90 -7.55 -8.84
C TYR A 150 13.45 -6.30 -8.08
N LYS A 151 12.17 -6.25 -7.74
CA LYS A 151 11.60 -5.16 -6.94
C LYS A 151 10.93 -5.73 -5.70
N VAL A 152 11.14 -5.05 -4.58
CA VAL A 152 10.44 -5.29 -3.31
C VAL A 152 9.70 -4.02 -2.95
N LEU A 153 8.38 -4.12 -2.78
CA LEU A 153 7.55 -3.01 -2.34
C LEU A 153 7.61 -2.91 -0.81
N LEU A 154 7.92 -1.72 -0.29
CA LEU A 154 7.93 -1.40 1.12
C LEU A 154 7.11 -0.13 1.36
N GLY A 155 6.24 -0.14 2.36
CA GLY A 155 5.39 1.01 2.64
C GLY A 155 4.59 0.88 3.92
N ALA A 156 3.55 1.71 4.01
CA ALA A 156 2.57 1.66 5.09
C ALA A 156 1.17 2.04 4.58
N GLN A 157 0.16 1.47 5.22
CA GLN A 157 -1.25 1.67 4.95
C GLN A 157 -1.92 2.35 6.14
N HIS A 158 -2.52 3.50 5.85
CA HIS A 158 -3.55 4.17 6.63
C HIS A 158 -4.94 3.71 6.14
N PRO A 159 -6.02 3.81 6.94
CA PRO A 159 -7.37 3.44 6.49
C PRO A 159 -7.79 4.02 5.13
N ASP A 160 -7.38 5.26 4.83
CA ASP A 160 -7.78 5.96 3.61
C ASP A 160 -6.75 5.87 2.46
N ILE A 161 -5.50 5.53 2.76
CA ILE A 161 -4.40 5.63 1.78
C ILE A 161 -3.24 4.69 2.13
N ALA A 162 -2.65 4.06 1.12
CA ALA A 162 -1.37 3.36 1.26
C ALA A 162 -0.29 4.10 0.46
N ILE A 163 0.89 4.22 1.05
CA ILE A 163 2.05 4.87 0.42
C ILE A 163 3.21 3.91 0.51
N SER A 164 3.86 3.69 -0.63
CA SER A 164 4.90 2.69 -0.77
C SER A 164 5.92 3.09 -1.82
N ARG A 165 7.11 2.50 -1.72
CA ARG A 165 8.20 2.66 -2.68
C ARG A 165 8.81 1.30 -3.00
N TYR A 166 9.38 1.18 -4.19
CA TYR A 166 10.08 -0.02 -4.60
C TYR A 166 11.57 0.08 -4.29
N LEU A 167 12.08 -0.91 -3.57
CA LEU A 167 13.49 -1.19 -3.43
C LEU A 167 13.96 -2.04 -4.61
N THR A 168 15.03 -1.60 -5.29
CA THR A 168 15.69 -2.41 -6.31
C THR A 168 16.58 -3.45 -5.66
N VAL A 169 16.35 -4.73 -5.95
CA VAL A 169 17.15 -5.84 -5.42
C VAL A 169 17.92 -6.53 -6.55
N THR A 170 19.24 -6.56 -6.45
CA THR A 170 20.11 -7.30 -7.37
C THR A 170 20.59 -8.59 -6.70
N VAL A 171 20.25 -9.72 -7.30
CA VAL A 171 20.73 -11.04 -6.91
C VAL A 171 21.91 -11.40 -7.83
N PRO A 172 23.13 -11.59 -7.29
CA PRO A 172 24.32 -11.89 -8.09
C PRO A 172 24.36 -13.33 -8.62
#